data_AF-A0AAV2PGZ1-F1
#
_entry.id   AF-A0AAV2PGZ1-F1
#
_cell.length_a   1.000
_cell.length_b   1.000
_cell.length_c   1.000
_cell.angle_alpha   90.00
_cell.angle_beta   90.00
_cell.angle_gamma   90.00
#
_symmetry.space_group_name_H-M   'P 1'
#
loop_
_entity.id
_entity.type
_entity.pdbx_description
1 polymer ?
#
loop_
_entity_poly.entity_id
_entity_poly.type
_entity_poly.pdbx_seq_one_letter_code
_entity_poly.pdbx_strand_id
1 'polypeptide(L)'
;MAPSDDNDAPVLPWDNFSQWVHAICVVTFDLELGQAMEMIYPGDRELSERERSNICYLAFPDSNSGLMGNVQFHFRIRQCPETRTRCPGPAPVYDCDAPTAIQTDPGYLYGYVYFRQVKDRSLRRGYFQKSVVLLSKLPLVSLFTQVLELVAPEYFDTGEASLEAACHHLDQWPPPEPGSTLSLPLLGTVLQV
;
A
#
# COMPACT_ATOMS: atom_id res chain seq x y z
N MET A 1 25.98 -29.53 -25.93
CA MET A 1 25.55 -29.78 -24.54
C MET A 1 25.14 -28.43 -23.99
N ALA A 2 23.85 -28.09 -24.11
CA ALA A 2 23.30 -26.88 -23.50
C ALA A 2 22.80 -27.27 -22.11
N PRO A 3 23.05 -26.48 -21.05
CA PRO A 3 22.30 -26.63 -19.83
C PRO A 3 20.99 -25.86 -20.01
N SER A 4 19.91 -26.63 -20.16
CA SER A 4 18.56 -26.19 -19.82
C SER A 4 18.45 -26.28 -18.30
N ASP A 5 18.63 -25.16 -17.60
CA ASP A 5 18.28 -25.06 -16.19
C ASP A 5 16.86 -24.49 -16.11
N ASP A 6 15.91 -25.44 -16.11
CA ASP A 6 14.56 -25.27 -15.60
C ASP A 6 14.64 -24.79 -14.14
N ASN A 7 14.36 -23.51 -13.91
CA ASN A 7 14.01 -23.00 -12.58
C ASN A 7 12.67 -22.27 -12.65
N ASP A 8 11.66 -22.93 -13.23
CA ASP A 8 10.26 -22.55 -13.07
C ASP A 8 9.79 -22.97 -11.68
N ALA A 9 10.24 -22.24 -10.65
CA ALA A 9 9.47 -22.16 -9.42
C ALA A 9 8.06 -21.64 -9.81
N PRO A 10 6.97 -22.20 -9.27
CA PRO A 10 5.64 -21.71 -9.59
C PRO A 10 5.57 -20.24 -9.18
N VAL A 11 5.50 -19.33 -10.17
CA VAL A 11 5.29 -17.91 -9.94
C VAL A 11 3.95 -17.79 -9.22
N LEU A 12 4.02 -17.50 -7.92
CA LEU A 12 2.82 -17.29 -7.13
C LEU A 12 2.14 -16.01 -7.67
N PRO A 13 0.81 -15.96 -7.76
CA PRO A 13 0.15 -14.72 -8.12
C PRO A 13 0.58 -13.63 -7.14
N TRP A 14 0.96 -12.45 -7.66
CA TRP A 14 1.40 -11.30 -6.86
C TRP A 14 2.75 -11.46 -6.15
N ASP A 15 3.65 -12.32 -6.64
CA ASP A 15 4.95 -12.56 -5.99
C ASP A 15 5.83 -11.30 -5.95
N ASN A 16 5.99 -10.62 -7.09
CA ASN A 16 6.75 -9.37 -7.16
C ASN A 16 6.03 -8.23 -6.43
N PHE A 17 4.70 -8.17 -6.55
CA PHE A 17 3.89 -7.20 -5.79
C PHE A 17 4.18 -7.32 -4.29
N SER A 18 4.23 -8.55 -3.75
CA SER A 18 4.48 -8.83 -2.33
C SER A 18 5.82 -8.28 -1.81
N GLN A 19 6.81 -8.14 -2.70
CA GLN A 19 8.12 -7.62 -2.35
C GLN A 19 8.09 -6.11 -2.12
N TRP A 20 7.20 -5.39 -2.83
CA TRP A 20 7.04 -3.94 -2.72
C TRP A 20 5.91 -3.53 -1.78
N VAL A 21 4.74 -4.17 -1.91
CA VAL A 21 3.48 -3.79 -1.30
C VAL A 21 2.82 -5.03 -0.70
N HIS A 22 2.38 -4.92 0.54
CA HIS A 22 1.64 -5.97 1.22
C HIS A 22 0.17 -5.99 0.77
N ALA A 23 -0.49 -4.82 0.78
CA ALA A 23 -1.85 -4.64 0.30
C ALA A 23 -2.15 -3.15 0.09
N ILE A 24 -3.18 -2.85 -0.69
CA ILE A 24 -3.81 -1.54 -0.76
C ILE A 24 -5.21 -1.66 -0.14
N CYS A 25 -5.52 -0.81 0.83
CA CYS A 25 -6.82 -0.77 1.50
C CYS A 25 -7.52 0.54 1.18
N VAL A 26 -8.85 0.49 1.02
CA VAL A 26 -9.66 1.71 1.02
C VAL A 26 -10.48 1.77 2.29
N VAL A 27 -10.41 2.92 2.95
CA VAL A 27 -11.11 3.17 4.20
C VAL A 27 -12.05 4.35 4.01
N THR A 28 -13.31 4.17 4.38
CA THR A 28 -14.36 5.19 4.37
C THR A 28 -14.79 5.59 5.75
N PHE A 29 -15.47 6.73 5.83
CA PHE A 29 -16.22 7.08 7.02
C PHE A 29 -17.69 6.72 6.85
N ASP A 30 -18.13 5.68 7.54
CA ASP A 30 -19.52 5.33 7.73
C ASP A 30 -20.12 6.14 8.90
N LEU A 31 -21.39 6.53 8.80
CA LEU A 31 -22.05 7.36 9.81
C LEU A 31 -22.37 6.63 11.11
N GLU A 32 -22.57 5.32 11.05
CA GLU A 32 -22.95 4.48 12.17
C GLU A 32 -21.73 3.79 12.78
N LEU A 33 -20.83 3.30 11.93
CA LEU A 33 -19.64 2.55 12.33
C LEU A 33 -18.39 3.42 12.52
N GLY A 34 -18.36 4.63 11.96
CA GLY A 34 -17.17 5.47 11.93
C GLY A 34 -16.20 5.05 10.81
N GLN A 35 -14.90 5.01 11.07
CA GLN A 35 -13.93 4.59 10.07
C GLN A 35 -14.06 3.08 9.80
N ALA A 36 -14.36 2.71 8.56
CA ALA A 36 -14.57 1.33 8.15
C ALA A 36 -13.78 1.01 6.88
N MET A 37 -13.19 -0.18 6.84
CA MET A 37 -12.49 -0.69 5.68
C MET A 37 -13.51 -1.16 4.65
N GLU A 38 -13.52 -0.51 3.49
CA GLU A 38 -14.41 -0.84 2.38
C GLU A 38 -13.86 -2.00 1.56
N MET A 39 -12.55 -1.98 1.27
CA MET A 39 -11.90 -3.00 0.45
C MET A 39 -10.42 -3.19 0.81
N ILE A 40 -9.90 -4.34 0.41
CA ILE A 40 -8.49 -4.70 0.44
C ILE A 40 -8.15 -5.32 -0.92
N TYR A 41 -7.01 -4.93 -1.48
CA TYR A 41 -6.44 -5.53 -2.68
C TYR A 41 -4.97 -5.90 -2.44
N PRO A 42 -4.47 -7.04 -2.94
CA PRO A 42 -5.21 -8.14 -3.55
C PRO A 42 -6.25 -8.77 -2.60
N GLY A 43 -7.36 -9.27 -3.14
CA GLY A 43 -8.52 -9.70 -2.34
C GLY A 43 -8.30 -10.97 -1.49
N ASP A 44 -7.24 -11.72 -1.77
CA ASP A 44 -6.75 -12.87 -1.00
C ASP A 44 -5.88 -12.47 0.21
N ARG A 45 -5.59 -11.17 0.38
CA ARG A 45 -4.82 -10.68 1.52
C ARG A 45 -5.64 -10.71 2.80
N GLU A 46 -5.14 -11.48 3.76
CA GLU A 46 -5.70 -11.55 5.10
C GLU A 46 -4.97 -10.60 6.05
N LEU A 47 -5.73 -9.71 6.68
CA LEU A 47 -5.29 -8.89 7.81
C LEU A 47 -6.02 -9.35 9.07
N SER A 48 -5.32 -9.41 10.20
CA SER A 48 -5.96 -9.69 11.49
C SER A 48 -6.95 -8.58 11.85
N GLU A 49 -7.97 -8.89 12.66
CA GLU A 49 -8.95 -7.90 13.12
C GLU A 49 -8.28 -6.69 13.81
N ARG A 50 -7.21 -6.94 14.56
CA ARG A 50 -6.41 -5.89 15.21
C ARG A 50 -5.72 -4.99 14.19
N GLU A 51 -5.11 -5.56 13.15
CA GLU A 51 -4.46 -4.78 12.09
C GLU A 51 -5.49 -3.96 11.33
N ARG A 52 -6.64 -4.56 10.95
CA ARG A 52 -7.74 -3.85 10.28
C ARG A 52 -8.24 -2.67 11.11
N SER A 53 -8.50 -2.89 12.39
CA SER A 53 -8.93 -1.85 13.32
C SER A 53 -7.91 -0.70 13.41
N ASN A 54 -6.62 -1.02 13.58
CA ASN A 54 -5.55 -0.03 13.61
C ASN A 54 -5.44 0.76 12.30
N ILE A 55 -5.54 0.08 11.15
CA ILE A 55 -5.48 0.72 9.82
C ILE A 55 -6.66 1.67 9.65
N CYS A 56 -7.89 1.24 9.97
CA CYS A 56 -9.06 2.10 9.87
C CYS A 56 -8.94 3.36 10.74
N TYR A 57 -8.48 3.18 11.98
CA TYR A 57 -8.30 4.28 12.93
C TYR A 57 -7.24 5.28 12.44
N LEU A 58 -6.11 4.79 11.94
CA LEU A 58 -4.98 5.61 11.48
C LEU A 58 -5.12 6.09 10.04
N ALA A 59 -6.15 5.69 9.29
CA ALA A 59 -6.34 6.12 7.91
C ALA A 59 -6.86 7.56 7.78
N PHE A 60 -7.27 8.20 8.87
CA PHE A 60 -7.80 9.56 8.87
C PHE A 60 -6.88 10.48 9.68
N PRO A 61 -6.77 11.77 9.30
CA PRO A 61 -6.00 12.72 10.09
C PRO A 61 -6.65 12.94 11.46
N ASP A 62 -5.83 13.21 12.48
CA ASP A 62 -6.27 13.43 13.87
C ASP A 62 -7.27 14.60 14.01
N SER A 63 -7.22 15.56 13.08
CA SER A 63 -8.20 16.65 13.00
C SER A 63 -8.65 16.90 11.56
N ASN A 64 -9.96 17.05 11.40
CA ASN A 64 -10.60 17.43 10.14
C ASN A 64 -10.86 18.95 10.05
N SER A 65 -10.42 19.74 11.04
CA SER A 65 -10.70 21.18 11.09
C SER A 65 -9.87 21.93 10.03
N GLY A 66 -10.50 22.26 8.91
CA GLY A 66 -9.93 23.14 7.87
C GLY A 66 -9.18 22.44 6.73
N LEU A 67 -9.07 21.11 6.74
CA LEU A 67 -8.46 20.36 5.63
C LEU A 67 -9.51 19.99 4.57
N MET A 68 -9.71 20.89 3.60
CA MET A 68 -10.36 20.54 2.32
C MET A 68 -9.29 20.19 1.29
N GLY A 69 -9.51 19.13 0.53
CA GLY A 69 -8.60 18.65 -0.50
C GLY A 69 -7.99 17.30 -0.15
N ASN A 70 -6.72 17.13 -0.55
CA ASN A 70 -5.99 15.88 -0.39
C ASN A 70 -4.87 16.05 0.63
N VAL A 71 -4.65 15.03 1.45
CA VAL A 71 -3.63 15.02 2.51
C VAL A 71 -2.90 13.70 2.45
N GLN A 72 -1.57 13.75 2.54
CA GLN A 72 -0.77 12.55 2.66
C GLN A 72 0.00 12.52 3.96
N PHE A 73 0.07 11.32 4.53
CA PHE A 73 0.81 11.04 5.74
C PHE A 73 1.10 9.54 5.80
N HIS A 74 1.88 9.11 6.79
CA HIS A 74 2.20 7.70 6.97
C HIS A 74 2.21 7.35 8.45
N PHE A 75 1.97 6.08 8.73
CA PHE A 75 2.00 5.50 10.06
C PHE A 75 2.70 4.16 10.04
N ARG A 76 2.97 3.61 11.22
CA ARG A 76 3.39 2.21 11.38
C ARG A 76 2.55 1.53 12.44
N ILE A 77 2.22 0.27 12.22
CA ILE A 77 1.52 -0.58 13.17
C ILE A 77 2.35 -1.82 13.48
N ARG A 78 2.14 -2.41 14.66
CA ARG A 78 2.76 -3.69 14.98
C ARG A 78 2.05 -4.80 14.21
N GLN A 79 2.83 -5.64 13.50
CA GLN A 79 2.29 -6.82 12.85
C GLN A 79 1.94 -7.90 13.87
N CYS A 80 0.80 -8.54 13.64
CA CYS A 80 0.39 -9.70 14.38
C CYS A 80 1.25 -10.92 14.00
N PRO A 81 1.62 -11.80 14.95
CA PRO A 81 2.44 -12.98 14.67
C PRO A 81 1.86 -13.89 13.57
N GLU A 82 0.52 -14.00 13.51
CA GLU A 82 -0.20 -14.81 12.54
C GLU A 82 -0.08 -14.30 11.11
N THR A 83 0.02 -12.98 10.93
CA THR A 83 0.20 -12.33 9.63
C THR A 83 1.68 -12.41 9.21
N ARG A 84 2.60 -12.29 10.18
CA ARG A 84 4.05 -12.38 9.96
C ARG A 84 4.49 -13.74 9.41
N THR A 85 3.87 -14.83 9.85
CA THR A 85 4.22 -16.18 9.39
C THR A 85 3.70 -16.48 7.99
N ARG A 86 2.57 -15.90 7.58
CA ARG A 86 1.95 -16.15 6.26
C ARG A 86 2.59 -15.36 5.14
N CYS A 87 3.04 -14.15 5.44
CA CYS A 87 3.74 -13.31 4.50
C CYS A 87 5.13 -13.06 5.09
N PRO A 88 6.16 -13.81 4.70
CA PRO A 88 7.55 -13.46 4.99
C PRO A 88 7.88 -12.07 4.42
N GLY A 89 8.79 -11.32 5.04
CA GLY A 89 9.26 -10.04 4.51
C GLY A 89 9.98 -10.18 3.16
N PRO A 90 10.36 -9.06 2.52
CA PRO A 90 11.33 -9.12 1.44
C PRO A 90 12.57 -9.91 1.90
N ALA A 91 13.25 -10.54 0.94
CA ALA A 91 14.33 -11.45 1.23
C ALA A 91 15.40 -10.79 2.14
N PRO A 92 16.04 -11.54 3.05
CA PRO A 92 17.07 -11.02 3.95
C PRO A 92 18.24 -10.33 3.23
N VAL A 93 18.41 -10.61 1.93
CA VAL A 93 19.40 -9.96 1.04
C VAL A 93 19.16 -8.46 0.95
N TYR A 94 17.90 -8.00 0.92
CA TYR A 94 17.58 -6.56 0.88
C TYR A 94 18.18 -5.83 2.10
N ASP A 95 17.99 -6.37 3.30
CA ASP A 95 18.42 -5.70 4.54
C ASP A 95 19.95 -5.68 4.73
N CYS A 96 20.67 -6.63 4.12
CA CYS A 96 22.13 -6.68 4.16
C CYS A 96 22.77 -5.49 3.45
N ASP A 97 22.23 -5.10 2.30
CA ASP A 97 22.77 -4.04 1.45
C ASP A 97 22.08 -2.68 1.68
N ALA A 98 20.95 -2.68 2.40
CA ALA A 98 20.21 -1.48 2.76
C ALA A 98 20.89 -0.64 3.85
N PRO A 99 20.97 0.70 3.68
CA PRO A 99 21.26 1.62 4.79
C PRO A 99 20.28 1.42 5.95
N THR A 100 20.74 1.63 7.19
CA THR A 100 19.91 1.46 8.41
C THR A 100 18.59 2.22 8.40
N ALA A 101 18.52 3.35 7.69
CA ALA A 101 17.31 4.15 7.55
C ALA A 101 16.19 3.46 6.74
N ILE A 102 16.53 2.51 5.86
CA ILE A 102 15.57 1.84 4.97
C ILE A 102 15.48 0.32 5.20
N GLN A 103 16.14 -0.19 6.25
CA GLN A 103 16.04 -1.58 6.68
C GLN A 103 14.63 -1.90 7.16
N THR A 104 14.17 -3.12 6.87
CA THR A 104 12.86 -3.58 7.29
C THR A 104 12.85 -3.98 8.76
N ASP A 105 11.73 -3.75 9.44
CA ASP A 105 11.49 -4.26 10.78
C ASP A 105 10.36 -5.31 10.70
N PRO A 106 10.65 -6.61 10.92
CA PRO A 106 9.66 -7.67 10.79
C PRO A 106 8.53 -7.57 11.85
N GLY A 107 8.69 -6.71 12.85
CA GLY A 107 7.68 -6.40 13.84
C GLY A 107 6.62 -5.40 13.36
N TYR A 108 6.84 -4.71 12.22
CA TYR A 108 6.02 -3.58 11.81
C TYR A 108 5.52 -3.67 10.36
N LEU A 109 4.35 -3.05 10.15
CA LEU A 109 3.78 -2.78 8.84
C LEU A 109 3.62 -1.26 8.72
N TYR A 110 4.11 -0.70 7.62
CA TYR A 110 4.03 0.71 7.31
C TYR A 110 2.78 0.96 6.46
N GLY A 111 1.99 1.96 6.86
CA GLY A 111 0.84 2.42 6.10
C GLY A 111 1.10 3.81 5.57
N TYR A 112 1.01 3.97 4.25
CA TYR A 112 1.08 5.26 3.56
C TYR A 112 -0.34 5.64 3.16
N VAL A 113 -0.75 6.86 3.44
CA VAL A 113 -2.15 7.27 3.35
C VAL A 113 -2.29 8.42 2.37
N TYR A 114 -3.26 8.29 1.47
CA TYR A 114 -3.83 9.39 0.70
C TYR A 114 -5.27 9.59 1.16
N PHE A 115 -5.51 10.66 1.91
CA PHE A 115 -6.83 11.05 2.38
C PHE A 115 -7.42 12.13 1.48
N ARG A 116 -8.67 11.96 1.05
CA ARG A 116 -9.43 12.96 0.31
C ARG A 116 -10.64 13.41 1.12
N GLN A 117 -10.76 14.72 1.32
CA GLN A 117 -11.92 15.37 1.91
C GLN A 117 -12.47 16.45 0.99
N VAL A 118 -13.68 16.25 0.47
CA VAL A 118 -14.36 17.20 -0.42
C VAL A 118 -15.75 17.49 0.10
N LYS A 119 -16.21 18.73 -0.04
CA LYS A 119 -17.58 19.08 0.34
C LYS A 119 -18.55 18.46 -0.65
N ASP A 120 -19.47 17.66 -0.14
CA ASP A 120 -20.50 17.01 -0.95
C ASP A 120 -21.83 17.13 -0.22
N ARG A 121 -22.71 17.97 -0.78
CA ARG A 121 -24.03 18.26 -0.21
C ARG A 121 -25.04 17.14 -0.43
N SER A 122 -24.73 16.18 -1.31
CA SER A 122 -25.60 15.02 -1.53
C SER A 122 -25.49 14.01 -0.39
N LEU A 123 -24.36 14.00 0.33
CA LEU A 123 -24.12 13.12 1.47
C LEU A 123 -24.71 13.70 2.75
N ARG A 124 -25.31 12.87 3.61
CA ARG A 124 -25.93 13.32 4.86
C ARG A 124 -24.98 14.10 5.78
N ARG A 125 -23.68 13.80 5.70
CA ARG A 125 -22.64 14.47 6.50
C ARG A 125 -22.15 15.79 5.89
N GLY A 126 -22.45 16.05 4.62
CA GLY A 126 -21.99 17.23 3.89
C GLY A 126 -20.56 17.16 3.37
N TYR A 127 -19.85 16.04 3.58
CA TYR A 127 -18.49 15.82 3.11
C TYR A 127 -18.29 14.38 2.65
N PHE A 128 -17.59 14.23 1.53
CA PHE A 128 -16.94 13.00 1.12
C PHE A 128 -15.61 12.89 1.85
N GLN A 129 -15.38 11.78 2.55
CA GLN A 129 -14.14 11.49 3.26
C GLN A 129 -13.75 10.04 3.03
N LYS A 130 -12.62 9.83 2.37
CA LYS A 130 -12.15 8.49 1.98
C LYS A 130 -10.63 8.48 1.90
N SER A 131 -10.03 7.36 2.31
CA SER A 131 -8.58 7.16 2.32
C SER A 131 -8.20 5.96 1.49
N VAL A 132 -7.17 6.11 0.67
CA VAL A 132 -6.44 4.99 0.06
C VAL A 132 -5.17 4.78 0.87
N VAL A 133 -4.98 3.58 1.40
CA VAL A 133 -3.87 3.22 2.27
C VAL A 133 -3.03 2.13 1.59
N LEU A 134 -1.77 2.44 1.28
CA LEU A 134 -0.81 1.46 0.79
C LEU A 134 -0.04 0.89 1.99
N LEU A 135 -0.08 -0.42 2.17
CA LEU A 135 0.63 -1.14 3.22
C LEU A 135 1.90 -1.76 2.65
N SER A 136 3.05 -1.54 3.29
CA SER A 136 4.32 -2.15 2.90
C SER A 136 5.17 -2.49 4.13
N LYS A 137 6.10 -3.42 3.94
CA LYS A 137 7.18 -3.70 4.90
C LYS A 137 8.41 -2.83 4.68
N LEU A 138 8.47 -2.18 3.52
CA LEU A 138 9.55 -1.29 3.14
C LEU A 138 9.25 0.13 3.68
N PRO A 139 10.14 0.74 4.47
CA PRO A 139 9.99 2.10 4.95
C PRO A 139 10.35 3.18 3.89
N LEU A 140 9.95 2.98 2.63
CA LEU A 140 10.28 3.88 1.50
C LEU A 140 9.25 5.00 1.32
N VAL A 141 9.23 5.95 2.27
CA VAL A 141 8.23 7.04 2.32
C VAL A 141 8.09 7.79 1.00
N SER A 142 9.21 8.26 0.42
CA SER A 142 9.16 9.08 -0.80
C SER A 142 8.61 8.34 -2.02
N LEU A 143 8.91 7.04 -2.15
CA LEU A 143 8.37 6.21 -3.23
C LEU A 143 6.87 6.03 -3.06
N PHE A 144 6.42 5.59 -1.89
CA PHE A 144 5.01 5.25 -1.69
C PHE A 144 4.08 6.47 -1.63
N THR A 145 4.59 7.63 -1.21
CA THR A 145 3.93 8.93 -1.40
C THR A 145 3.67 9.18 -2.89
N GLN A 146 4.68 9.07 -3.75
CA GLN A 146 4.51 9.26 -5.21
C GLN A 146 3.60 8.21 -5.85
N VAL A 147 3.70 6.94 -5.43
CA VAL A 147 2.78 5.88 -5.88
C VAL A 147 1.34 6.25 -5.56
N LEU A 148 1.06 6.72 -4.34
CA LEU A 148 -0.29 7.12 -3.94
C LEU A 148 -0.77 8.39 -4.64
N GLU A 149 0.12 9.31 -5.02
CA GLU A 149 -0.24 10.47 -5.86
C GLU A 149 -0.79 10.07 -7.22
N LEU A 150 -0.39 8.90 -7.75
CA LEU A 150 -0.91 8.36 -9.00
C LEU A 150 -2.13 7.46 -8.77
N VAL A 151 -2.03 6.51 -7.83
CA VAL A 151 -3.04 5.47 -7.61
C VAL A 151 -4.32 6.02 -7.00
N ALA A 152 -4.23 6.91 -6.01
CA ALA A 152 -5.42 7.35 -5.29
C ALA A 152 -6.36 8.22 -6.14
N PRO A 153 -5.89 9.24 -6.90
CA PRO A 153 -6.75 9.99 -7.80
C PRO A 153 -7.45 9.11 -8.82
N GLU A 154 -6.71 8.20 -9.46
CA GLU A 154 -7.27 7.27 -10.44
C GLU A 154 -8.36 6.38 -9.81
N TYR A 155 -8.15 5.90 -8.58
CA TYR A 155 -9.16 5.15 -7.83
C TYR A 155 -10.43 5.98 -7.57
N PHE A 156 -10.29 7.25 -7.18
CA PHE A 156 -11.46 8.08 -6.93
C PHE A 156 -12.25 8.40 -8.21
N ASP A 157 -11.61 8.33 -9.38
CA ASP A 157 -12.25 8.64 -10.67
C ASP A 157 -12.84 7.38 -11.35
N THR A 158 -12.16 6.24 -11.26
CA THR A 158 -12.52 5.01 -12.00
C THR A 158 -12.90 3.83 -11.10
N GLY A 159 -12.69 3.93 -9.79
CA GLY A 159 -13.04 2.88 -8.82
C GLY A 159 -12.05 1.73 -8.76
N GLU A 160 -12.54 0.55 -8.39
CA GLU A 160 -11.71 -0.64 -8.08
C GLU A 160 -10.82 -1.11 -9.25
N ALA A 161 -11.28 -0.94 -10.51
CA ALA A 161 -10.53 -1.38 -11.68
C ALA A 161 -9.15 -0.72 -11.81
N SER A 162 -8.97 0.51 -11.33
CA SER A 162 -7.66 1.15 -11.35
C SER A 162 -6.73 0.67 -10.25
N LEU A 163 -7.26 0.21 -9.10
CA LEU A 163 -6.43 -0.44 -8.09
C LEU A 163 -5.91 -1.78 -8.61
N GLU A 164 -6.76 -2.55 -9.28
CA GLU A 164 -6.35 -3.79 -9.95
C GLU A 164 -5.27 -3.52 -11.00
N ALA A 165 -5.47 -2.55 -11.89
CA ALA A 165 -4.47 -2.17 -12.88
C ALA A 165 -3.15 -1.68 -12.24
N ALA A 166 -3.22 -0.87 -11.18
CA ALA A 166 -2.04 -0.41 -10.45
C ALA A 166 -1.28 -1.57 -9.81
N CYS A 167 -1.98 -2.52 -9.20
CA CYS A 167 -1.36 -3.70 -8.61
C CYS A 167 -0.71 -4.58 -9.67
N HIS A 168 -1.33 -4.74 -10.85
CA HIS A 168 -0.70 -5.45 -11.97
C HIS A 168 0.57 -4.78 -12.48
N HIS A 169 0.64 -3.45 -12.48
CA HIS A 169 1.89 -2.74 -12.80
C HIS A 169 2.95 -2.94 -11.71
N LEU A 170 2.57 -2.86 -10.43
CA LEU A 170 3.45 -3.12 -9.29
C LEU A 170 4.01 -4.55 -9.31
N ASP A 171 3.23 -5.53 -9.76
CA ASP A 171 3.66 -6.92 -9.90
C ASP A 171 4.65 -7.14 -11.07
N GLN A 172 4.76 -6.18 -11.97
CA GLN A 172 5.76 -6.20 -13.05
C GLN A 172 7.07 -5.52 -12.65
N TRP A 173 7.12 -4.92 -11.46
CA TRP A 173 8.33 -4.26 -10.99
C TRP A 173 9.43 -5.29 -10.68
N PRO A 174 10.70 -4.96 -10.98
CA PRO A 174 11.80 -5.78 -10.51
C PRO A 174 11.83 -5.80 -8.97
N PRO A 175 12.43 -6.81 -8.33
CA PRO A 175 12.67 -6.82 -6.90
C PRO A 175 13.30 -5.50 -6.39
N PRO A 176 12.98 -5.06 -5.16
CA PRO A 176 13.64 -3.91 -4.57
C PRO A 176 15.12 -4.22 -4.30
N GLU A 177 16.03 -3.45 -4.89
CA GLU A 177 17.48 -3.61 -4.75
C GLU A 177 18.13 -2.31 -4.26
N PRO A 178 18.57 -2.24 -2.98
CA PRO A 178 19.22 -1.05 -2.44
C PRO A 178 20.47 -0.65 -3.23
N GLY A 179 20.65 0.64 -3.45
CA GLY A 179 21.84 1.18 -4.12
C GLY A 179 21.82 1.11 -5.65
N SER A 180 20.78 0.49 -6.24
CA SER A 180 20.52 0.54 -7.68
C SER A 180 19.47 1.62 -8.00
N THR A 181 19.53 2.19 -9.21
CA THR A 181 18.46 3.06 -9.71
C THR A 181 17.47 2.22 -10.51
N LEU A 182 16.21 2.23 -10.10
CA LEU A 182 15.14 1.45 -10.73
C LEU A 182 14.17 2.36 -11.48
N SER A 183 13.73 1.89 -12.66
CA SER A 183 12.65 2.54 -13.42
C SER A 183 11.37 1.74 -13.26
N LEU A 184 10.42 2.30 -12.52
CA LEU A 184 9.22 1.64 -12.04
C LEU A 184 7.98 2.21 -12.76
N PRO A 185 7.47 1.53 -13.81
CA PRO A 185 6.31 2.00 -14.56
C PRO A 185 5.03 1.84 -13.74
N LEU A 186 4.19 2.87 -13.70
CA LEU A 186 2.91 2.87 -12.99
C LEU A 186 1.94 3.85 -13.63
N LEU A 187 0.79 3.33 -14.09
CA LEU A 187 -0.33 4.13 -14.64
C LEU A 187 0.12 5.17 -15.68
N GLY A 188 0.97 4.74 -16.62
CA GLY A 188 1.47 5.60 -17.70
C GLY A 188 2.60 6.58 -17.30
N THR A 189 3.03 6.58 -16.04
CA THR A 189 4.19 7.32 -15.54
C THR A 189 5.33 6.36 -15.23
N VAL A 190 6.58 6.84 -15.26
CA VAL A 190 7.75 6.06 -14.80
C VAL A 190 8.34 6.75 -13.59
N LEU A 191 8.32 6.06 -12.44
CA LEU A 191 8.98 6.51 -11.22
C LEU A 191 10.44 6.09 -11.27
N GLN A 192 11.36 7.00 -10.94
CA GLN A 192 12.78 6.68 -10.77
C GLN A 192 13.14 6.78 -9.31
N VAL A 193 13.71 5.69 -8.77
CA VAL A 193 14.13 5.58 -7.36
C VAL A 193 15.53 5.03 -7.24
#